data_AF-A0A2J4ZTY3-F1
#
_entry.id   AF-A0A2J4ZTY3-F1
#
_cell.length_a   1.000
_cell.length_b   1.000
_cell.length_c   1.000
_cell.angle_alpha   90.00
_cell.angle_beta   90.00
_cell.angle_gamma   90.00
#
_symmetry.space_group_name_H-M   'P 1'
#
loop_
_entity.id
_entity.type
_entity.pdbx_description
1 polymer ?
#
loop_
_entity_poly.entity_id
_entity_poly.type
_entity_poly.pdbx_seq_one_letter_code
_entity_poly.pdbx_strand_id
1 'polypeptide(L)'
;MYYRNEVISYLQANKILALKLDHALKDVGKDVSNQIERIGAGATRVLYYTSCFTDEYQDVCQKQKSEDIRFTKGVYHIIRHGDVVYEMLRIYFEEVFRYKTSDQLEHIKQLLMAVNIHIAASSLTNTGFALATASFVAAGMNLSLELSALAGRRAGGVVGVIGLYGVVQKAADSARRLHITCPAYYSALYAQELEMMYFLIEPLFERAEAFNAQWVSDGEIADIITRMIR
;
A
#
# COMPACT_ATOMS: atom_id res chain seq x y z
N MET A 1 -16.47 -14.73 8.07
CA MET A 1 -16.95 -15.94 7.38
C MET A 1 -18.45 -15.89 7.07
N TYR A 2 -19.29 -15.39 7.99
CA TYR A 2 -20.76 -15.27 7.84
C TYR A 2 -21.20 -14.44 6.61
N TYR A 3 -20.61 -13.24 6.45
CA TYR A 3 -20.91 -12.30 5.36
C TYR A 3 -20.70 -12.83 3.93
N ARG A 4 -19.78 -13.77 3.72
CA ARG A 4 -19.46 -14.30 2.39
C ARG A 4 -20.62 -15.15 1.84
N ASN A 5 -21.30 -15.89 2.72
CA ASN A 5 -22.36 -16.82 2.32
C ASN A 5 -23.67 -16.09 2.00
N GLU A 6 -23.97 -14.99 2.71
CA GLU A 6 -25.19 -14.20 2.51
C GLU A 6 -25.12 -13.34 1.24
N VAL A 7 -23.96 -12.77 0.91
CA VAL A 7 -23.74 -12.08 -0.37
C VAL A 7 -23.89 -13.05 -1.55
N ILE A 8 -23.36 -14.27 -1.43
CA ILE A 8 -23.55 -15.33 -2.43
C ILE A 8 -25.04 -15.66 -2.58
N SER A 9 -25.78 -15.77 -1.47
CA SER A 9 -27.22 -16.05 -1.47
C SER A 9 -28.03 -14.93 -2.12
N TYR A 10 -27.72 -13.66 -1.83
CA TYR A 10 -28.35 -12.49 -2.45
C TYR A 10 -28.07 -12.41 -3.96
N LEU A 11 -26.84 -12.77 -4.36
CA LEU A 11 -26.46 -12.84 -5.76
C LEU A 11 -27.21 -13.94 -6.49
N GLN A 12 -27.33 -15.11 -5.88
CA GLN A 12 -28.11 -16.23 -6.40
C GLN A 12 -29.60 -15.89 -6.51
N ALA A 13 -30.14 -15.12 -5.56
CA ALA A 13 -31.52 -14.62 -5.61
C ALA A 13 -31.73 -13.60 -6.75
N ASN A 14 -30.71 -12.80 -7.07
CA ASN A 14 -30.75 -11.81 -8.15
C ASN A 14 -30.14 -12.36 -9.45
N LYS A 15 -30.96 -13.10 -10.21
CA LYS A 15 -30.60 -13.77 -11.47
C LYS A 15 -29.80 -12.90 -12.45
N ILE A 16 -30.14 -11.62 -12.60
CA ILE A 16 -29.44 -10.68 -13.51
C ILE A 16 -28.02 -10.39 -13.02
N LEU A 17 -27.83 -10.23 -11.71
CA LEU A 17 -26.55 -9.89 -11.11
C LEU A 17 -25.61 -11.10 -11.06
N ALA A 18 -26.14 -12.28 -10.72
CA ALA A 18 -25.42 -13.55 -10.83
C ALA A 18 -24.94 -13.82 -12.27
N LEU A 19 -25.79 -13.58 -13.27
CA LEU A 19 -25.43 -13.79 -14.68
C LEU A 19 -24.34 -12.81 -15.14
N LYS A 20 -24.36 -11.56 -14.70
CA LYS A 20 -23.31 -10.58 -15.03
C LYS A 20 -21.98 -10.92 -14.34
N LEU A 21 -22.03 -11.41 -13.11
CA LEU A 21 -20.84 -11.87 -12.39
C LEU A 21 -20.23 -13.12 -13.05
N ASP A 22 -21.05 -14.11 -13.41
CA ASP A 22 -20.57 -15.33 -14.08
C ASP A 22 -19.93 -15.03 -15.44
N HIS A 23 -20.52 -14.12 -16.22
CA HIS A 23 -19.90 -13.65 -17.48
C HIS A 23 -18.59 -12.90 -17.23
N ALA A 24 -18.57 -11.97 -16.27
CA ALA A 24 -17.35 -11.23 -15.92
C ALA A 24 -16.22 -12.16 -15.42
N LEU A 25 -16.54 -13.25 -14.72
CA LEU A 25 -15.55 -14.23 -14.28
C LEU A 25 -15.11 -15.19 -15.40
N LYS A 26 -16.04 -15.61 -16.27
CA LYS A 26 -15.75 -16.52 -17.41
C LYS A 26 -14.91 -15.87 -18.50
N ASP A 27 -15.18 -14.60 -18.84
CA ASP A 27 -14.44 -13.90 -19.89
C ASP A 27 -12.99 -13.60 -19.47
N VAL A 28 -12.74 -13.49 -18.16
CA VAL A 28 -11.41 -13.20 -17.58
C VAL A 28 -10.57 -14.48 -17.42
N GLY A 29 -11.18 -15.65 -17.22
CA GLY A 29 -10.46 -16.92 -17.10
C GLY A 29 -9.68 -17.33 -18.36
N LYS A 30 -9.97 -16.71 -19.51
CA LYS A 30 -9.25 -16.92 -20.78
C LYS A 30 -8.01 -16.03 -20.95
N ASP A 31 -7.81 -15.00 -20.10
CA ASP A 31 -6.73 -14.03 -20.28
C ASP A 31 -6.05 -13.68 -18.92
N VAL A 32 -4.90 -14.33 -18.68
CA VAL A 32 -3.86 -13.99 -17.68
C VAL A 32 -4.22 -14.13 -16.18
N SER A 33 -3.69 -15.19 -15.54
CA SER A 33 -3.88 -15.52 -14.11
C SER A 33 -3.54 -14.42 -13.09
N ASN A 34 -2.63 -13.48 -13.39
CA ASN A 34 -2.28 -12.38 -12.46
C ASN A 34 -3.26 -11.19 -12.51
N GLN A 35 -4.17 -11.12 -13.49
CA GLN A 35 -5.24 -10.11 -13.54
C GLN A 35 -6.49 -10.54 -12.77
N ILE A 36 -6.66 -11.85 -12.55
CA ILE A 36 -7.85 -12.46 -11.94
C ILE A 36 -8.08 -11.94 -10.52
N GLU A 37 -7.05 -11.86 -9.67
CA GLU A 37 -7.20 -11.38 -8.28
C GLU A 37 -7.66 -9.92 -8.20
N ARG A 38 -7.11 -9.05 -9.06
CA ARG A 38 -7.45 -7.61 -9.08
C ARG A 38 -8.86 -7.38 -9.61
N ILE A 39 -9.27 -8.13 -10.63
CA ILE A 39 -10.61 -8.05 -11.22
C ILE A 39 -11.67 -8.67 -10.28
N GLY A 40 -11.35 -9.78 -9.61
CA GLY A 40 -12.22 -10.41 -8.60
C GLY A 40 -12.46 -9.52 -7.39
N ALA A 41 -11.43 -8.80 -6.92
CA ALA A 41 -11.54 -7.81 -5.86
C ALA A 41 -12.39 -6.59 -6.27
N GLY A 42 -12.22 -6.09 -7.51
CA GLY A 42 -13.05 -5.01 -8.07
C GLY A 42 -14.52 -5.41 -8.24
N ALA A 43 -14.78 -6.61 -8.73
CA ALA A 43 -16.14 -7.16 -8.84
C ALA A 43 -16.79 -7.32 -7.46
N THR A 44 -16.04 -7.82 -6.47
CA THR A 44 -16.50 -7.98 -5.09
C THR A 44 -16.87 -6.62 -4.47
N ARG A 45 -16.10 -5.56 -4.69
CA ARG A 45 -16.43 -4.21 -4.18
C ARG A 45 -17.69 -3.62 -4.85
N VAL A 46 -17.87 -3.81 -6.17
CA VAL A 46 -19.10 -3.44 -6.90
C VAL A 46 -20.32 -4.18 -6.36
N LEU A 47 -20.17 -5.46 -6.06
CA LEU A 47 -21.21 -6.28 -5.43
C LEU A 47 -21.58 -5.75 -4.05
N TYR A 48 -20.61 -5.37 -3.23
CA TYR A 48 -20.90 -4.76 -1.95
C TYR A 48 -21.54 -3.37 -2.07
N TYR A 49 -21.37 -2.63 -3.17
CA TYR A 49 -22.14 -1.40 -3.38
C TYR A 49 -23.64 -1.67 -3.61
N THR A 50 -24.05 -2.90 -3.94
CA THR A 50 -25.48 -3.25 -3.92
C THR A 50 -26.06 -3.23 -2.50
N SER A 51 -25.20 -3.35 -1.49
CA SER A 51 -25.58 -3.20 -0.08
C SER A 51 -25.99 -1.77 0.28
N CYS A 52 -25.63 -0.76 -0.54
CA CYS A 52 -26.12 0.61 -0.42
C CYS A 52 -27.63 0.76 -0.70
N PHE A 53 -28.26 -0.26 -1.31
CA PHE A 53 -29.69 -0.24 -1.66
C PHE A 53 -30.58 -0.96 -0.61
N THR A 54 -29.99 -1.40 0.50
CA THR A 54 -30.67 -2.16 1.56
C THR A 54 -30.32 -1.57 2.92
N ASP A 55 -31.33 -1.22 3.73
CA ASP A 55 -31.13 -0.56 5.04
C ASP A 55 -30.29 -1.39 6.03
N GLU A 56 -30.32 -2.72 5.90
CA GLU A 56 -29.59 -3.66 6.76
C GLU A 56 -28.06 -3.64 6.55
N TYR A 57 -27.58 -3.11 5.42
CA TYR A 57 -26.15 -3.15 5.04
C TYR A 57 -25.57 -1.77 4.73
N GLN A 58 -26.17 -0.74 5.32
CA GLN A 58 -25.77 0.66 5.13
C GLN A 58 -24.38 0.94 5.73
N ASP A 59 -23.95 0.21 6.75
CA ASP A 59 -22.62 0.30 7.37
C ASP A 59 -21.50 -0.09 6.40
N VAL A 60 -21.68 -1.18 5.64
CA VAL A 60 -20.76 -1.62 4.58
C VAL A 60 -20.65 -0.56 3.49
N CYS A 61 -21.78 0.02 3.10
CA CYS A 61 -21.84 1.11 2.11
C CYS A 61 -21.10 2.37 2.59
N GLN A 62 -21.35 2.82 3.82
CA GLN A 62 -20.69 4.00 4.39
C GLN A 62 -19.18 3.80 4.50
N LYS A 63 -18.75 2.60 4.89
CA LYS A 63 -17.34 2.23 4.94
C LYS A 63 -16.67 2.32 3.56
N GLN A 64 -17.29 1.76 2.52
CA GLN A 64 -16.75 1.83 1.16
C GLN A 64 -16.67 3.27 0.65
N LYS A 65 -17.71 4.06 0.88
CA LYS A 65 -17.71 5.49 0.54
C LYS A 65 -16.57 6.25 1.23
N SER A 66 -16.30 5.96 2.51
CA SER A 66 -15.18 6.56 3.24
C SER A 66 -13.81 6.15 2.69
N GLU A 67 -13.65 4.89 2.29
CA GLU A 67 -12.42 4.37 1.69
C GLU A 67 -12.18 4.99 0.29
N ASP A 68 -13.23 5.13 -0.52
CA ASP A 68 -13.14 5.74 -1.85
C ASP A 68 -12.73 7.23 -1.78
N ILE A 69 -13.26 7.97 -0.79
CA ILE A 69 -12.87 9.38 -0.53
C ILE A 69 -11.39 9.47 -0.12
N ARG A 70 -10.94 8.62 0.81
CA ARG A 70 -9.54 8.61 1.27
C ARG A 70 -8.58 8.20 0.15
N PHE A 71 -8.95 7.22 -0.66
CA PHE A 71 -8.18 6.84 -1.85
C PHE A 71 -8.04 8.02 -2.82
N THR A 72 -9.13 8.75 -3.07
CA THR A 72 -9.12 9.94 -3.94
C THR A 72 -8.20 11.03 -3.41
N LYS A 73 -8.19 11.26 -2.09
CA LYS A 73 -7.25 12.19 -1.43
C LYS A 73 -5.79 11.76 -1.61
N GLY A 74 -5.49 10.48 -1.43
CA GLY A 74 -4.16 9.93 -1.70
C GLY A 74 -3.71 10.13 -3.15
N VAL A 75 -4.61 9.90 -4.12
CA VAL A 75 -4.34 10.17 -5.55
C VAL A 75 -4.10 11.65 -5.82
N TYR A 76 -4.85 12.55 -5.17
CA TYR A 76 -4.62 13.98 -5.26
C TYR A 76 -3.22 14.38 -4.76
N HIS A 77 -2.75 13.77 -3.66
CA HIS A 77 -1.39 13.96 -3.17
C HIS A 77 -0.33 13.51 -4.18
N ILE A 78 -0.51 12.37 -4.85
CA ILE A 78 0.40 11.89 -5.92
C ILE A 78 0.54 12.95 -7.02
N ILE A 79 -0.60 13.48 -7.49
CA ILE A 79 -0.64 14.44 -8.60
C ILE A 79 0.02 15.79 -8.22
N ARG A 80 -0.09 16.22 -6.96
CA ARG A 80 0.35 17.56 -6.53
C ARG A 80 1.77 17.61 -5.98
N HIS A 81 2.25 16.55 -5.34
CA HIS A 81 3.50 16.58 -4.57
C HIS A 81 4.61 15.70 -5.15
N GLY A 82 4.35 14.97 -6.25
CA GLY A 82 5.38 14.39 -7.12
C GLY A 82 5.99 13.07 -6.65
N ASP A 83 6.29 12.91 -5.35
CA ASP A 83 6.90 11.68 -4.84
C ASP A 83 6.24 11.17 -3.54
N VAL A 84 5.07 10.56 -3.69
CA VAL A 84 4.32 9.96 -2.58
C VAL A 84 5.04 8.76 -1.96
N VAL A 85 5.87 8.05 -2.72
CA VAL A 85 6.68 6.94 -2.19
C VAL A 85 7.72 7.48 -1.22
N TYR A 86 8.46 8.51 -1.64
CA TYR A 86 9.40 9.20 -0.77
C TYR A 86 8.74 9.77 0.48
N GLU A 87 7.59 10.44 0.35
CA GLU A 87 6.88 10.98 1.52
C GLU A 87 6.46 9.89 2.50
N MET A 88 5.93 8.77 2.01
CA MET A 88 5.58 7.64 2.88
C MET A 88 6.82 7.05 3.58
N LEU A 89 7.96 6.92 2.88
CA LEU A 89 9.22 6.46 3.46
C LEU A 89 9.80 7.47 4.46
N ARG A 90 9.68 8.77 4.19
CA ARG A 90 10.09 9.84 5.11
C ARG A 90 9.33 9.71 6.43
N ILE A 91 8.00 9.59 6.37
CA ILE A 91 7.14 9.43 7.56
C ILE A 91 7.54 8.18 8.35
N TYR A 92 7.82 7.07 7.65
CA TYR A 92 8.27 5.83 8.29
C TYR A 92 9.58 6.04 9.05
N PHE A 93 10.61 6.59 8.39
CA PHE A 93 11.91 6.78 9.02
C PHE A 93 11.90 7.86 10.10
N GLU A 94 11.04 8.88 9.99
CA GLU A 94 10.81 9.84 11.07
C GLU A 94 10.30 9.14 12.33
N GLU A 95 9.38 8.18 12.21
CA GLU A 95 8.89 7.39 13.34
C GLU A 95 9.94 6.42 13.89
N VAL A 96 10.74 5.79 13.02
CA VAL A 96 11.86 4.90 13.43
C VAL A 96 12.92 5.66 14.21
N PHE A 97 13.30 6.85 13.76
CA PHE A 97 14.37 7.64 14.36
C PHE A 97 13.89 8.61 15.44
N ARG A 98 12.58 8.79 15.64
CA ARG A 98 11.98 9.80 16.52
C ARG A 98 12.64 9.91 17.89
N TYR A 99 12.95 8.78 18.51
CA TYR A 99 13.49 8.69 19.87
C TYR A 99 14.97 8.29 19.93
N LYS A 100 15.66 8.26 18.80
CA LYS A 100 17.09 7.92 18.76
C LYS A 100 17.95 9.12 19.16
N THR A 101 19.06 8.83 19.80
CA THR A 101 20.11 9.83 20.09
C THR A 101 21.07 9.98 18.91
N SER A 102 21.84 11.06 18.89
CA SER A 102 22.88 11.27 17.88
C SER A 102 23.89 10.12 17.82
N ASP A 103 24.25 9.54 18.97
CA ASP A 103 25.19 8.41 19.04
C ASP A 103 24.61 7.14 18.43
N GLN A 104 23.32 6.88 18.65
CA GLN A 104 22.61 5.75 18.02
C GLN A 104 22.51 5.93 16.51
N LEU A 105 22.21 7.15 16.04
CA LEU A 105 22.19 7.44 14.61
C LEU A 105 23.56 7.25 13.96
N GLU A 106 24.64 7.68 14.62
CA GLU A 106 26.00 7.48 14.12
C GLU A 106 26.38 6.00 14.10
N HIS A 107 25.98 5.23 15.11
CA HIS A 107 26.18 3.79 15.13
C HIS A 107 25.44 3.09 13.97
N ILE A 108 24.16 3.43 13.73
CA ILE A 108 23.39 2.92 12.57
C ILE A 108 24.09 3.27 11.26
N LYS A 109 24.55 4.52 11.12
CA LYS A 109 25.28 4.98 9.94
C LYS A 109 26.57 4.17 9.70
N GLN A 110 27.34 3.88 10.75
CA GLN A 110 28.56 3.06 10.64
C GLN A 110 28.26 1.64 10.19
N LEU A 111 27.19 1.03 10.71
CA LEU A 111 26.73 -0.30 10.28
C LEU A 111 26.34 -0.31 8.80
N LEU A 112 25.63 0.73 8.34
CA LEU A 112 25.26 0.89 6.94
C LEU A 112 26.50 1.09 6.04
N MET A 113 27.49 1.86 6.49
CA MET A 113 28.75 2.06 5.76
C MET A 113 29.54 0.74 5.63
N ALA A 114 29.51 -0.12 6.65
CA ALA A 114 30.16 -1.43 6.61
C ALA A 114 29.61 -2.35 5.49
N VAL A 115 28.36 -2.12 5.07
CA VAL A 115 27.72 -2.81 3.93
C VAL A 115 27.67 -1.96 2.66
N ASN A 116 28.53 -0.93 2.57
CA ASN A 116 28.70 -0.02 1.44
C ASN A 116 27.51 0.93 1.16
N ILE A 117 26.67 1.21 2.16
CA ILE A 117 25.58 2.17 2.07
C ILE A 117 26.01 3.48 2.76
N HIS A 118 26.18 4.54 1.97
CA HIS A 118 26.70 5.82 2.44
C HIS A 118 25.58 6.86 2.50
N ILE A 119 24.98 7.03 3.67
CA ILE A 119 23.94 8.04 3.90
C ILE A 119 24.60 9.41 4.14
N ALA A 120 24.35 10.35 3.23
CA ALA A 120 24.85 11.72 3.31
C ALA A 120 24.02 12.59 4.27
N ALA A 121 24.09 12.30 5.57
CA ALA A 121 23.53 13.18 6.61
C ALA A 121 24.63 14.09 7.16
N SER A 122 24.57 15.39 6.85
CA SER A 122 25.53 16.41 7.31
C SER A 122 25.31 16.82 8.77
N SER A 123 24.10 16.61 9.29
CA SER A 123 23.77 16.70 10.71
C SER A 123 23.04 15.43 11.14
N LEU A 124 23.46 14.82 12.25
CA LEU A 124 22.80 13.64 12.87
C LEU A 124 21.56 14.07 13.66
N THR A 125 20.67 14.81 12.99
CA THR A 125 19.32 15.06 13.51
C THR A 125 18.41 13.92 13.05
N ASN A 126 17.44 13.55 13.88
CA ASN A 126 16.49 12.46 13.57
C ASN A 126 15.79 12.72 12.23
N THR A 127 15.36 13.96 11.99
CA THR A 127 14.72 14.38 10.73
C THR A 127 15.68 14.34 9.54
N GLY A 128 16.90 14.86 9.67
CA GLY A 128 17.88 14.86 8.58
C GLY A 128 18.29 13.45 8.17
N PHE A 129 18.48 12.57 9.15
CA PHE A 129 18.79 11.17 8.91
C PHE A 129 17.61 10.42 8.30
N ALA A 130 16.38 10.68 8.75
CA ALA A 130 15.16 10.13 8.15
C ALA A 130 15.03 10.52 6.67
N LEU A 131 15.24 11.80 6.36
CA LEU A 131 15.18 12.35 5.01
C LEU A 131 16.17 11.64 4.08
N ALA A 132 17.44 11.57 4.49
CA ALA A 132 18.50 10.98 3.70
C ALA A 132 18.30 9.47 3.50
N THR A 133 17.84 8.76 4.53
CA THR A 133 17.51 7.33 4.45
C THR A 133 16.33 7.09 3.50
N ALA A 134 15.27 7.89 3.61
CA ALA A 134 14.09 7.81 2.74
C ALA A 134 14.46 8.04 1.28
N SER A 135 15.27 9.06 0.97
CA SER A 135 15.74 9.32 -0.40
C SER A 135 16.54 8.14 -0.96
N PHE A 136 17.42 7.55 -0.15
CA PHE A 136 18.28 6.45 -0.59
C PHE A 136 17.47 5.17 -0.87
N VAL A 137 16.52 4.84 0.02
CA VAL A 137 15.60 3.71 -0.18
C VAL A 137 14.69 3.95 -1.38
N ALA A 138 14.12 5.14 -1.53
CA ALA A 138 13.28 5.49 -2.68
C ALA A 138 14.05 5.37 -4.01
N ALA A 139 15.31 5.81 -4.05
CA ALA A 139 16.17 5.65 -5.22
C ALA A 139 16.42 4.16 -5.55
N GLY A 140 16.70 3.33 -4.55
CA GLY A 140 16.83 1.87 -4.73
C GLY A 140 15.53 1.23 -5.27
N MET A 141 14.38 1.66 -4.77
CA MET A 141 13.07 1.20 -5.25
C MET A 141 12.79 1.62 -6.70
N ASN A 142 13.01 2.89 -7.05
CA ASN A 142 12.74 3.40 -8.40
C ASN A 142 13.56 2.66 -9.47
N LEU A 143 14.82 2.33 -9.17
CA LEU A 143 15.65 1.49 -10.03
C LEU A 143 15.05 0.09 -10.25
N SER A 144 14.39 -0.49 -9.23
CA SER A 144 13.71 -1.79 -9.34
C SER A 144 12.35 -1.71 -10.09
N LEU A 145 11.66 -0.57 -10.00
CA LEU A 145 10.37 -0.32 -10.66
C LEU A 145 10.52 0.05 -12.13
N GLU A 146 11.50 0.90 -12.50
CA GLU A 146 11.78 1.22 -13.91
C GLU A 146 12.22 0.00 -14.72
N LEU A 147 12.89 -0.98 -14.07
CA LEU A 147 13.28 -2.23 -14.71
C LEU A 147 12.10 -3.21 -14.92
N SER A 148 11.01 -3.07 -14.14
CA SER A 148 9.86 -3.99 -14.16
C SER A 148 8.61 -3.43 -14.85
N ALA A 149 8.48 -2.10 -14.95
CA ALA A 149 7.30 -1.44 -15.52
C ALA A 149 7.35 -1.23 -17.04
N LEU A 150 8.54 -1.22 -17.66
CA LEU A 150 8.68 -0.99 -19.10
C LEU A 150 8.40 -2.24 -19.97
N ALA A 151 8.27 -3.41 -19.36
CA ALA A 151 8.13 -4.69 -20.08
C ALA A 151 6.70 -5.07 -20.46
N GLY A 152 5.67 -4.30 -20.08
CA GLY A 152 4.32 -4.65 -20.53
C GLY A 152 3.22 -3.71 -20.08
N ARG A 153 2.73 -2.88 -21.01
CA ARG A 153 1.30 -2.64 -21.26
C ARG A 153 1.08 -1.53 -22.29
N ARG A 154 0.97 -1.94 -23.55
CA ARG A 154 0.02 -1.32 -24.48
C ARG A 154 -1.21 -2.23 -24.54
N ALA A 155 -2.28 -1.89 -23.83
CA ALA A 155 -3.62 -2.44 -24.08
C ALA A 155 -4.65 -1.47 -23.47
N GLY A 156 -5.33 -0.71 -24.34
CA GLY A 156 -6.38 0.22 -23.97
C GLY A 156 -7.78 -0.43 -24.03
N GLY A 157 -8.72 0.12 -23.25
CA GLY A 157 -10.16 -0.14 -23.35
C GLY A 157 -10.75 -1.03 -22.25
N VAL A 158 -11.89 -0.60 -21.68
CA VAL A 158 -12.87 -1.21 -20.74
C VAL A 158 -12.34 -1.89 -19.46
N VAL A 159 -11.20 -2.58 -19.52
CA VAL A 159 -10.41 -3.12 -18.39
C VAL A 159 -10.00 -2.02 -17.40
N GLY A 160 -10.03 -0.75 -17.83
CA GLY A 160 -9.69 0.40 -16.99
C GLY A 160 -10.59 0.58 -15.77
N VAL A 161 -11.91 0.42 -15.86
CA VAL A 161 -12.82 0.74 -14.72
C VAL A 161 -12.85 -0.36 -13.67
N ILE A 162 -12.92 -1.64 -14.07
CA ILE A 162 -12.84 -2.77 -13.14
C ILE A 162 -11.43 -2.88 -12.55
N GLY A 163 -10.39 -2.55 -13.34
CA GLY A 163 -9.02 -2.40 -12.88
C GLY A 163 -8.85 -1.28 -11.84
N LEU A 164 -9.51 -0.13 -12.03
CA LEU A 164 -9.50 0.99 -11.07
C LEU A 164 -10.14 0.60 -9.74
N TYR A 165 -11.32 -0.04 -9.73
CA TYR A 165 -11.95 -0.49 -8.48
C TYR A 165 -11.20 -1.64 -7.80
N GLY A 166 -10.51 -2.49 -8.56
CA GLY A 166 -9.56 -3.45 -8.00
C GLY A 166 -8.37 -2.80 -7.29
N VAL A 167 -7.90 -1.64 -7.75
CA VAL A 167 -6.84 -0.86 -7.09
C VAL A 167 -7.34 -0.25 -5.79
N VAL A 168 -8.55 0.32 -5.76
CA VAL A 168 -9.14 0.88 -4.52
C VAL A 168 -9.33 -0.22 -3.47
N GLN A 169 -9.82 -1.40 -3.88
CA GLN A 169 -9.96 -2.54 -2.97
C GLN A 169 -8.60 -3.01 -2.45
N LYS A 170 -7.58 -3.12 -3.33
CA LYS A 170 -6.21 -3.46 -2.91
C LYS A 170 -5.65 -2.43 -1.93
N ALA A 171 -5.88 -1.15 -2.17
CA ALA A 171 -5.48 -0.07 -1.29
C ALA A 171 -6.16 -0.17 0.09
N ALA A 172 -7.47 -0.42 0.13
CA ALA A 172 -8.21 -0.60 1.37
C ALA A 172 -7.73 -1.81 2.18
N ASP A 173 -7.47 -2.94 1.52
CA ASP A 173 -7.00 -4.17 2.16
C ASP A 173 -5.56 -4.01 2.67
N SER A 174 -4.70 -3.35 1.90
CA SER A 174 -3.32 -3.00 2.27
C SER A 174 -3.30 -2.06 3.49
N ALA A 175 -4.07 -0.97 3.45
CA ALA A 175 -4.20 -0.04 4.57
C ALA A 175 -4.74 -0.74 5.83
N ARG A 176 -5.69 -1.68 5.68
CA ARG A 176 -6.23 -2.47 6.79
C ARG A 176 -5.20 -3.44 7.37
N ARG A 177 -4.40 -4.10 6.53
CA ARG A 177 -3.27 -4.93 7.01
C ARG A 177 -2.29 -4.07 7.79
N LEU A 178 -1.91 -2.91 7.26
CA LEU A 178 -1.01 -1.98 7.94
C LEU A 178 -1.58 -1.52 9.29
N HIS A 179 -2.87 -1.25 9.37
CA HIS A 179 -3.53 -0.88 10.63
C HIS A 179 -3.38 -1.96 11.72
N ILE A 180 -3.32 -3.22 11.33
CA ILE A 180 -3.17 -4.36 12.24
C ILE A 180 -1.69 -4.60 12.56
N THR A 181 -0.81 -4.57 11.57
CA THR A 181 0.60 -4.94 11.73
C THR A 181 1.46 -3.83 12.30
N CYS A 182 1.21 -2.57 11.91
CA CYS A 182 1.95 -1.40 12.37
C CYS A 182 1.01 -0.20 12.60
N PRO A 183 0.25 -0.19 13.72
CA PRO A 183 -0.77 0.83 13.99
C PRO A 183 -0.21 2.26 14.09
N ALA A 184 1.03 2.42 14.59
CA ALA A 184 1.70 3.71 14.71
C ALA A 184 1.96 4.32 13.32
N TYR A 185 2.55 3.55 12.42
CA TYR A 185 2.81 4.00 11.06
C TYR A 185 1.52 4.23 10.26
N TYR A 186 0.52 3.35 10.42
CA TYR A 186 -0.82 3.57 9.85
C TYR A 186 -1.39 4.92 10.27
N SER A 187 -1.32 5.25 11.56
CA SER A 187 -1.87 6.50 12.10
C SER A 187 -1.14 7.72 11.55
N ALA A 188 0.18 7.64 11.39
CA ALA A 188 1.00 8.68 10.80
C ALA A 188 0.67 8.93 9.32
N LEU A 189 0.45 7.87 8.54
CA LEU A 189 0.00 7.98 7.15
C LEU A 189 -1.44 8.50 7.04
N TYR A 190 -2.34 8.04 7.90
CA TYR A 190 -3.75 8.45 7.90
C TYR A 190 -3.90 9.94 8.20
N ALA A 191 -3.10 10.49 9.13
CA ALA A 191 -3.08 11.91 9.42
C ALA A 191 -2.66 12.77 8.22
N GLN A 192 -1.96 12.18 7.25
CA GLN A 192 -1.52 12.81 6.01
C GLN A 192 -2.32 12.34 4.79
N GLU A 193 -3.40 11.56 4.98
CA GLU A 193 -4.26 11.04 3.92
C GLU A 193 -3.52 10.14 2.91
N LEU A 194 -2.45 9.48 3.35
CA LEU A 194 -1.56 8.64 2.52
C LEU A 194 -1.69 7.14 2.81
N GLU A 195 -2.44 6.72 3.83
CA GLU A 195 -2.52 5.31 4.24
C GLU A 195 -3.06 4.40 3.14
N MET A 196 -3.99 4.93 2.33
CA MET A 196 -4.54 4.21 1.17
C MET A 196 -3.49 4.01 0.07
N MET A 197 -2.39 4.75 0.07
CA MET A 197 -1.29 4.61 -0.90
C MET A 197 -0.23 3.60 -0.44
N TYR A 198 -0.35 3.06 0.78
CA TYR A 198 0.61 2.10 1.33
C TYR A 198 0.85 0.88 0.42
N PHE A 199 -0.16 0.45 -0.35
CA PHE A 199 -0.03 -0.66 -1.30
C PHE A 199 1.10 -0.48 -2.34
N LEU A 200 1.58 0.75 -2.55
CA LEU A 200 2.71 1.06 -3.43
C LEU A 200 4.05 0.59 -2.84
N ILE A 201 4.19 0.65 -1.50
CA ILE A 201 5.42 0.31 -0.77
C ILE A 201 5.26 -0.96 0.08
N GLU A 202 4.06 -1.52 0.21
CA GLU A 202 3.79 -2.75 0.95
C GLU A 202 4.73 -3.92 0.57
N PRO A 203 5.02 -4.21 -0.72
CA PRO A 203 5.94 -5.30 -1.06
C PRO A 203 7.37 -5.08 -0.55
N LEU A 204 7.80 -3.82 -0.39
CA LEU A 204 9.09 -3.49 0.21
C LEU A 204 9.09 -3.87 1.69
N PHE A 205 8.01 -3.50 2.40
CA PHE A 205 7.87 -3.74 3.83
C PHE A 205 7.76 -5.23 4.16
N GLU A 206 7.05 -5.99 3.34
CA GLU A 206 6.96 -7.46 3.46
C GLU A 206 8.33 -8.10 3.25
N ARG A 207 9.10 -7.68 2.24
CA ARG A 207 10.43 -8.20 1.95
C ARG A 207 11.46 -7.85 3.04
N ALA A 208 11.43 -6.61 3.51
CA ALA A 208 12.41 -6.10 4.48
C ALA A 208 11.99 -6.34 5.94
N GLU A 209 10.81 -6.94 6.18
CA GLU A 209 10.22 -7.18 7.50
C GLU A 209 10.15 -5.90 8.35
N ALA A 210 9.75 -4.81 7.72
CA ALA A 210 9.89 -3.45 8.22
C ALA A 210 8.86 -3.03 9.29
N PHE A 211 8.02 -3.94 9.77
CA PHE A 211 6.83 -3.62 10.56
C PHE A 211 7.12 -3.22 12.02
N ASN A 212 8.30 -3.55 12.55
CA ASN A 212 8.65 -3.38 13.97
C ASN A 212 9.82 -2.42 14.24
N ALA A 213 10.30 -1.67 13.25
CA ALA A 213 11.58 -0.95 13.35
C ALA A 213 11.71 0.09 14.48
N GLN A 214 10.60 0.53 15.09
CA GLN A 214 10.62 1.48 16.21
C GLN A 214 11.11 0.86 17.54
N TRP A 215 11.04 -0.47 17.68
CA TRP A 215 11.34 -1.19 18.94
C TRP A 215 12.56 -2.12 18.84
N VAL A 216 13.24 -2.11 17.70
CA VAL A 216 14.37 -3.01 17.42
C VAL A 216 15.69 -2.31 17.67
N SER A 217 16.73 -3.12 17.85
CA SER A 217 18.10 -2.65 18.07
C SER A 217 18.62 -1.85 16.87
N ASP A 218 19.64 -1.03 17.10
CA ASP A 218 20.27 -0.23 16.03
C ASP A 218 20.80 -1.13 14.88
N GLY A 219 21.26 -2.33 15.21
CA GLY A 219 21.66 -3.35 14.23
C GLY A 219 20.50 -3.83 13.36
N GLU A 220 19.37 -4.17 13.98
CA GLU A 220 18.17 -4.59 13.24
C GLU A 220 17.62 -3.46 12.36
N ILE A 221 17.70 -2.20 12.80
CA ILE A 221 17.33 -1.04 11.97
C ILE A 221 18.22 -0.96 10.73
N ALA A 222 19.55 -1.10 10.89
CA ALA A 222 20.49 -1.10 9.78
C ALA A 222 20.25 -2.27 8.81
N ASP A 223 19.92 -3.46 9.33
CA ASP A 223 19.57 -4.63 8.53
C ASP A 223 18.27 -4.43 7.74
N ILE A 224 17.23 -3.85 8.36
CA ILE A 224 15.98 -3.48 7.67
C ILE A 224 16.27 -2.51 6.52
N ILE A 225 17.01 -1.43 6.78
CA ILE A 225 17.39 -0.45 5.75
C ILE A 225 18.17 -1.13 4.62
N THR A 226 19.11 -2.01 4.94
CA THR A 226 19.89 -2.76 3.96
C THR A 226 19.01 -3.64 3.08
N ARG A 227 18.02 -4.34 3.67
CA ARG A 227 17.05 -5.17 2.93
C ARG A 227 16.06 -4.36 2.11
N MET A 228 15.79 -3.11 2.49
CA MET A 228 14.97 -2.21 1.67
C MET A 228 15.72 -1.69 0.43
N ILE A 229 17.04 -1.55 0.51
CA ILE A 229 17.85 -0.99 -0.58
C ILE A 229 18.22 -2.04 -1.63
N ARG A 230 18.41 -3.30 -1.20
CA ARG A 230 18.87 -4.40 -2.05
C ARG A 230 17.72 -5.25 -2.59
#